data_AF-A0A6P1VYF1-F1
#
_entry.id   AF-A0A6P1VYF1-F1
#
_cell.length_a   1.000
_cell.length_b   1.000
_cell.length_c   1.000
_cell.angle_alpha   90.00
_cell.angle_beta   90.00
_cell.angle_gamma   90.00
#
_symmetry.space_group_name_H-M   'P 1'
#
loop_
_entity.id
_entity.type
_entity.pdbx_description
1 polymer ?
#
loop_
_entity_poly.entity_id
_entity_poly.type
_entity_poly.pdbx_seq_one_letter_code
_entity_poly.pdbx_strand_id
1 'polypeptide(L)'
;MQFHTEFSPEPLAHRIGLNSRIVTIGSCFAEVMGRRLADHKLTVLDNPFGTIFNPVSIAKLLTMALYGTLPDENRYVERDGVWFHYDFHSSLWANSRDELRNRLTQTLAQTSDAICKADFLLLTLGSAVVYRHIETGKVVANCHKMPGQLFEKYLYQIDHLRDDMTRLLKTLHKANPKLKVVLTVSPVRHTRDTLPLNQVSKSTLRVITHELTVWNDWVSYFPAYELMVDDLRDYRFYEADLIHPNALAHDYIFTKLAESAFDTDLRSFIDKWANVSKSLAHRPLYGNSPAHQQFLAKLLAQLEALSKQVNVSAELAEVHRRLEKCMMHNE
;
A
#
# COMPACT_ATOMS: atom_id res chain seq x y z
N MET A 1 18.09 -24.84 -19.35
CA MET A 1 17.96 -23.46 -19.85
C MET A 1 17.33 -22.65 -18.72
N GLN A 2 17.95 -21.54 -18.33
CA GLN A 2 17.43 -20.67 -17.27
C GLN A 2 16.45 -19.68 -17.93
N PHE A 3 15.18 -19.71 -17.54
CA PHE A 3 14.11 -18.92 -18.16
C PHE A 3 13.78 -17.63 -17.39
N HIS A 4 14.50 -17.35 -16.30
CA HIS A 4 14.28 -16.23 -15.40
C HIS A 4 15.62 -15.57 -15.07
N THR A 5 15.64 -14.25 -15.00
CA THR A 5 16.78 -13.50 -14.43
C THR A 5 16.51 -13.32 -12.95
N GLU A 6 16.45 -14.44 -12.21
CA GLU A 6 16.17 -14.38 -10.77
C GLU A 6 17.21 -13.50 -10.09
N PHE A 7 16.73 -12.53 -9.31
CA PHE A 7 17.57 -11.77 -8.41
C PHE A 7 16.90 -11.63 -7.05
N SER A 8 17.72 -11.60 -6.00
CA SER A 8 17.26 -11.37 -4.65
C SER A 8 17.60 -9.95 -4.24
N PRO A 9 16.62 -9.13 -3.83
CA PRO A 9 16.89 -7.79 -3.34
C PRO A 9 17.86 -7.81 -2.16
N GLU A 10 18.74 -6.83 -2.08
CA GLU A 10 19.64 -6.70 -0.93
C GLU A 10 18.84 -6.54 0.37
N PRO A 11 19.31 -7.09 1.50
CA PRO A 11 18.67 -6.88 2.78
C PRO A 11 18.61 -5.40 3.15
N LEU A 12 17.45 -4.94 3.62
CA LEU A 12 17.32 -3.59 4.15
C LEU A 12 18.15 -3.43 5.42
N ALA A 13 18.80 -2.27 5.58
CA ALA A 13 19.58 -1.96 6.78
C ALA A 13 18.73 -1.99 8.06
N HIS A 14 17.47 -1.59 7.95
CA HIS A 14 16.48 -1.70 9.01
C HIS A 14 15.36 -2.63 8.58
N ARG A 15 15.11 -3.66 9.40
CA ARG A 15 14.11 -4.68 9.11
C ARG A 15 12.81 -4.42 9.88
N ILE A 16 11.71 -4.76 9.23
CA ILE A 16 10.35 -4.73 9.77
C ILE A 16 10.21 -5.92 10.71
N GLY A 17 9.72 -5.64 11.92
CA GLY A 17 9.40 -6.65 12.93
C GLY A 17 7.90 -6.76 13.17
N LEU A 18 7.50 -7.75 13.97
CA LEU A 18 6.09 -8.06 14.22
C LEU A 18 5.28 -6.90 14.81
N ASN A 19 5.93 -6.06 15.63
CA ASN A 19 5.31 -4.90 16.28
C ASN A 19 5.56 -3.57 15.55
N SER A 20 6.16 -3.61 14.35
CA SER A 20 6.38 -2.39 13.57
C SER A 20 5.04 -1.78 13.14
N ARG A 21 4.97 -0.45 13.28
CA ARG A 21 3.86 0.37 12.78
C ARG A 21 4.20 0.86 11.39
N ILE A 22 3.35 0.54 10.43
CA ILE A 22 3.61 0.75 9.01
C ILE A 22 2.54 1.68 8.45
N VAL A 23 2.97 2.64 7.62
CA VAL A 23 2.07 3.38 6.74
C VAL A 23 2.42 3.02 5.31
N THR A 24 1.43 2.74 4.47
CA THR A 24 1.64 2.53 3.03
C THR A 24 0.89 3.58 2.23
N ILE A 25 1.55 4.15 1.22
CA ILE A 25 0.96 5.16 0.33
C ILE A 25 1.47 4.94 -1.09
N GLY A 26 0.58 4.99 -2.08
CA GLY A 26 0.97 5.03 -3.48
C GLY A 26 -0.05 4.46 -4.46
N SER A 27 0.48 3.80 -5.50
CA SER A 27 -0.33 3.13 -6.54
C SER A 27 -1.21 2.01 -5.98
N CYS A 28 -2.07 1.42 -6.81
CA CYS A 28 -2.86 0.23 -6.42
C CYS A 28 -1.99 -0.94 -5.93
N PHE A 29 -0.73 -1.06 -6.38
CA PHE A 29 0.21 -2.05 -5.84
C PHE A 29 0.54 -1.81 -4.35
N ALA A 30 0.52 -0.55 -3.88
CA ALA A 30 0.66 -0.26 -2.45
C ALA A 30 -0.50 -0.87 -1.66
N GLU A 31 -1.74 -0.81 -2.17
CA GLU A 31 -2.90 -1.40 -1.49
C GLU A 31 -2.77 -2.93 -1.42
N VAL A 32 -2.25 -3.57 -2.48
CA VAL A 32 -2.00 -5.02 -2.47
C VAL A 32 -0.97 -5.38 -1.40
N MET A 33 0.16 -4.66 -1.34
CA MET A 33 1.21 -4.94 -0.35
C MET A 33 0.75 -4.58 1.07
N GLY A 34 0.05 -3.46 1.25
CA GLY A 34 -0.50 -3.00 2.52
C GLY A 34 -1.50 -4.00 3.10
N ARG A 35 -2.43 -4.50 2.28
CA ARG A 35 -3.36 -5.58 2.68
C ARG A 35 -2.63 -6.84 3.09
N ARG A 36 -1.63 -7.29 2.33
CA ARG A 36 -0.84 -8.48 2.70
C ARG A 36 -0.14 -8.31 4.05
N LEU A 37 0.45 -7.14 4.31
CA LEU A 37 1.03 -6.85 5.63
C LEU A 37 -0.04 -6.93 6.73
N ALA A 38 -1.22 -6.35 6.52
CA ALA A 38 -2.32 -6.40 7.48
C ALA A 38 -2.88 -7.82 7.68
N ASP A 39 -2.99 -8.61 6.61
CA ASP A 39 -3.41 -10.02 6.62
C ASP A 39 -2.43 -10.88 7.42
N HIS A 40 -1.16 -10.48 7.47
CA HIS A 40 -0.11 -11.03 8.32
C HIS A 40 0.01 -10.35 9.70
N LYS A 41 -1.07 -9.70 10.17
CA LYS A 41 -1.22 -9.15 11.52
C LYS A 41 -0.30 -7.99 11.90
N LEU A 42 0.40 -7.40 10.93
CA LEU A 42 1.15 -6.18 11.17
C LEU A 42 0.21 -4.98 11.38
N THR A 43 0.67 -3.99 12.13
CA THR A 43 -0.08 -2.74 12.34
C THR A 43 0.14 -1.83 11.13
N VAL A 44 -0.87 -1.71 10.26
CA VAL A 44 -0.77 -0.97 9.00
C VAL A 44 -1.87 0.08 8.87
N LEU A 45 -1.49 1.32 8.54
CA LEU A 45 -2.40 2.27 7.91
C LEU A 45 -2.23 2.18 6.38
N ASP A 46 -3.18 1.53 5.71
CA ASP A 46 -3.12 1.24 4.27
C ASP A 46 -3.78 2.35 3.45
N ASN A 47 -2.98 3.01 2.60
CA ASN A 47 -3.39 4.03 1.62
C ASN A 47 -4.54 4.93 2.10
N PRO A 48 -4.34 5.73 3.17
CA PRO A 48 -5.43 6.53 3.76
C PRO A 48 -6.03 7.54 2.78
N PHE A 49 -5.28 7.95 1.75
CA PHE A 49 -5.73 8.86 0.71
C PHE A 49 -6.33 8.17 -0.53
N GLY A 50 -6.45 6.83 -0.51
CA GLY A 50 -6.70 5.99 -1.68
C GLY A 50 -5.49 5.87 -2.60
N THR A 51 -5.70 5.29 -3.78
CA THR A 51 -4.64 5.12 -4.79
C THR A 51 -4.20 6.48 -5.37
N ILE A 52 -2.93 6.85 -5.15
CA ILE A 52 -2.31 8.07 -5.70
C ILE A 52 -1.03 7.66 -6.43
N PHE A 53 -0.99 7.87 -7.75
CA PHE A 53 0.11 7.36 -8.57
C PHE A 53 1.34 8.26 -8.60
N ASN A 54 1.14 9.59 -8.61
CA ASN A 54 2.22 10.51 -8.90
C ASN A 54 2.87 11.04 -7.60
N PRO A 55 4.21 11.17 -7.55
CA PRO A 55 4.87 11.54 -6.30
C PRO A 55 4.57 12.98 -5.84
N VAL A 56 4.24 13.89 -6.77
CA VAL A 56 3.90 15.29 -6.47
C VAL A 56 2.63 15.36 -5.62
N SER A 57 1.58 14.62 -5.99
CA SER A 57 0.35 14.52 -5.22
C SER A 57 0.58 13.84 -3.88
N ILE A 58 1.39 12.78 -3.81
CA ILE A 58 1.75 12.12 -2.55
C ILE A 58 2.46 13.10 -1.61
N ALA A 59 3.48 13.80 -2.11
CA ALA A 59 4.25 14.79 -1.35
C ALA A 59 3.36 15.91 -0.82
N LYS A 60 2.43 16.40 -1.65
CA LYS A 60 1.46 17.40 -1.25
C LYS A 60 0.55 16.91 -0.12
N LEU A 61 -0.05 15.73 -0.24
CA LEU A 61 -0.97 15.17 0.74
C LEU A 61 -0.29 14.90 2.09
N LEU A 62 0.92 14.32 2.06
CA LEU A 62 1.71 14.08 3.27
C LEU A 62 2.14 15.38 3.95
N THR A 63 2.59 16.37 3.17
CA THR A 63 2.96 17.69 3.72
C THR A 63 1.75 18.38 4.32
N MET A 64 0.61 18.33 3.65
CA MET A 64 -0.66 18.88 4.14
C MET A 64 -1.09 18.23 5.45
N ALA A 65 -0.98 16.89 5.56
CA ALA A 65 -1.25 16.16 6.79
C ALA A 65 -0.35 16.61 7.94
N LEU A 66 0.97 16.61 7.72
CA LEU A 66 1.97 16.90 8.76
C LEU A 66 1.99 18.36 9.23
N TYR A 67 1.56 19.30 8.38
CA TYR A 67 1.40 20.70 8.76
C TYR A 67 -0.01 21.07 9.22
N GLY A 68 -0.96 20.12 9.23
CA GLY A 68 -2.35 20.39 9.57
C GLY A 68 -3.01 21.42 8.65
N THR A 69 -2.57 21.47 7.38
CA THR A 69 -3.11 22.41 6.40
C THR A 69 -4.46 21.90 5.90
N LEU A 70 -5.45 22.79 5.80
CA LEU A 70 -6.78 22.42 5.30
C LEU A 70 -6.76 22.22 3.77
N PRO A 71 -7.63 21.34 3.23
CA PRO A 71 -7.83 21.24 1.78
C PRO A 71 -8.22 22.59 1.15
N ASP A 72 -7.76 22.82 -0.07
CA ASP A 72 -7.99 24.08 -0.79
C ASP A 72 -9.46 24.24 -1.17
N GLU A 73 -10.12 25.25 -0.62
CA GLU A 73 -11.54 25.53 -0.82
C GLU A 73 -11.93 25.72 -2.29
N ASN A 74 -10.99 26.08 -3.17
CA ASN A 74 -11.27 26.26 -4.59
C ASN A 74 -11.11 24.96 -5.41
N ARG A 75 -10.91 23.82 -4.75
CA ARG A 75 -10.63 22.53 -5.41
C ARG A 75 -11.64 21.43 -5.11
N TYR A 76 -12.71 21.78 -4.39
CA TYR A 76 -13.91 20.96 -4.29
C TYR A 76 -14.67 21.01 -5.61
N VAL A 77 -15.13 19.85 -6.07
CA VAL A 77 -15.89 19.70 -7.31
C VAL A 77 -17.06 18.77 -7.08
N GLU A 78 -18.20 19.08 -7.68
CA GLU A 78 -19.38 18.23 -7.69
C GLU A 78 -19.52 17.55 -9.06
N ARG A 79 -19.84 16.26 -9.06
CA ARG A 79 -20.27 15.53 -10.26
C ARG A 79 -21.40 14.57 -9.88
N ASP A 80 -22.53 14.66 -10.57
CA ASP A 80 -23.68 13.77 -10.38
C ASP A 80 -24.23 13.76 -8.93
N GLY A 81 -24.27 14.91 -8.25
CA GLY A 81 -24.72 15.01 -6.85
C GLY A 81 -23.70 14.52 -5.81
N VAL A 82 -22.49 14.17 -6.24
CA VAL A 82 -21.41 13.68 -5.37
C VAL A 82 -20.25 14.66 -5.36
N TRP A 83 -19.73 14.94 -4.18
CA TRP A 83 -18.60 15.84 -3.97
C TRP A 83 -17.27 15.09 -3.94
N PHE A 84 -16.27 15.70 -4.60
CA PHE A 84 -14.89 15.26 -4.64
C PHE A 84 -13.94 16.45 -4.41
N HIS A 85 -12.65 16.15 -4.25
CA HIS A 85 -11.60 17.17 -4.18
C HIS A 85 -10.42 16.75 -5.06
N TYR A 86 -9.92 17.66 -5.92
CA TYR A 86 -8.92 17.31 -6.94
C TYR A 86 -7.58 16.78 -6.40
N ASP A 87 -7.23 17.08 -5.14
CA ASP A 87 -6.03 16.54 -4.48
C ASP A 87 -6.18 15.11 -3.93
N PHE A 88 -7.39 14.56 -3.86
CA PHE A 88 -7.66 13.27 -3.24
C PHE A 88 -8.20 12.25 -4.24
N HIS A 89 -8.01 10.96 -3.94
CA HIS A 89 -8.53 9.87 -4.75
C HIS A 89 -10.06 9.85 -4.75
N SER A 90 -10.67 9.28 -5.80
CA SER A 90 -12.13 9.19 -5.96
C SER A 90 -12.82 8.28 -4.93
N SER A 91 -12.07 7.51 -4.12
CA SER A 91 -12.63 6.79 -2.97
C SER A 91 -13.00 7.72 -1.81
N LEU A 92 -12.44 8.93 -1.78
CA LEU A 92 -12.77 9.96 -0.81
C LEU A 92 -13.79 10.93 -1.43
N TRP A 93 -15.05 10.64 -1.18
CA TRP A 93 -16.19 11.41 -1.67
C TRP A 93 -17.23 11.61 -0.55
N ALA A 94 -18.19 12.50 -0.76
CA ALA A 94 -19.33 12.68 0.14
C ALA A 94 -20.55 13.22 -0.60
N ASN A 95 -21.73 13.23 0.04
CA ASN A 95 -22.96 13.77 -0.55
C ASN A 95 -23.08 15.30 -0.38
N SER A 96 -22.18 15.91 0.40
CA SER A 96 -22.09 17.36 0.53
C SER A 96 -20.64 17.81 0.66
N ARG A 97 -20.38 19.07 0.31
CA ARG A 97 -19.05 19.67 0.44
C ARG A 97 -18.54 19.67 1.88
N ASP A 98 -19.39 19.98 2.85
CA ASP A 98 -19.00 20.04 4.26
C ASP A 98 -18.70 18.65 4.84
N GLU A 99 -19.50 17.64 4.47
CA GLU A 99 -19.21 16.25 4.81
C GLU A 99 -17.87 15.80 4.23
N LEU A 100 -17.58 16.16 2.96
CA LEU A 100 -16.29 15.87 2.35
C LEU A 100 -15.16 16.59 3.09
N ARG A 101 -15.29 17.89 3.38
CA ARG A 101 -14.28 18.66 4.12
C ARG A 101 -13.93 17.99 5.45
N ASN A 102 -14.95 17.57 6.20
CA ASN A 102 -14.76 16.89 7.49
C ASN A 102 -14.03 15.56 7.31
N ARG A 103 -14.47 14.73 6.34
CA ARG A 103 -13.81 13.46 6.02
C ARG A 103 -12.34 13.66 5.64
N LEU A 104 -12.04 14.59 4.73
CA LEU A 104 -10.68 14.88 4.29
C LEU A 104 -9.80 15.36 5.44
N THR A 105 -10.32 16.26 6.29
CA THR A 105 -9.60 16.78 7.46
C THR A 105 -9.30 15.66 8.47
N GLN A 106 -10.26 14.75 8.71
CA GLN A 106 -10.06 13.60 9.57
C GLN A 106 -9.02 12.63 8.99
N THR A 107 -9.05 12.36 7.68
CA THR A 107 -8.07 11.52 7.00
C THR A 107 -6.66 12.10 7.10
N LEU A 108 -6.51 13.43 6.93
CA LEU A 108 -5.23 14.12 7.11
C LEU A 108 -4.72 14.01 8.55
N ALA A 109 -5.58 14.25 9.53
CA ALA A 109 -5.22 14.14 10.95
C ALA A 109 -4.81 12.72 11.34
N GLN A 110 -5.57 11.71 10.90
CA GLN A 110 -5.24 10.29 11.11
C GLN A 110 -3.90 9.93 10.47
N THR A 111 -3.65 10.40 9.25
CA THR A 111 -2.38 10.13 8.55
C THR A 111 -1.22 10.79 9.26
N SER A 112 -1.38 12.03 9.73
CA SER A 112 -0.36 12.72 10.51
C SER A 112 -0.02 11.97 11.79
N ASP A 113 -1.03 11.56 12.57
CA ASP A 113 -0.83 10.79 13.80
C ASP A 113 -0.10 9.47 13.54
N ALA A 114 -0.49 8.76 12.48
CA ALA A 114 0.13 7.51 12.09
C ALA A 114 1.60 7.71 11.67
N ILE A 115 1.92 8.73 10.85
CA ILE A 115 3.30 9.02 10.43
C ILE A 115 4.18 9.40 11.62
N CYS A 116 3.69 10.21 12.55
CA CYS A 116 4.43 10.60 13.76
C CYS A 116 4.77 9.40 14.66
N LYS A 117 3.98 8.32 14.57
CA LYS A 117 4.16 7.08 15.33
C LYS A 117 4.80 5.96 14.51
N ALA A 118 4.83 6.04 13.18
CA ALA A 118 5.25 4.92 12.35
C ALA A 118 6.74 4.60 12.53
N ASP A 119 7.06 3.32 12.40
CA ASP A 119 8.44 2.85 12.28
C ASP A 119 8.85 2.82 10.80
N PHE A 120 7.91 2.48 9.91
CA PHE A 120 8.13 2.41 8.46
C PHE A 120 7.05 3.15 7.66
N LEU A 121 7.49 3.83 6.59
CA LEU A 121 6.64 4.36 5.53
C LEU A 121 7.04 3.72 4.19
N LEU A 122 6.13 2.95 3.59
CA LEU A 122 6.31 2.36 2.26
C LEU A 122 5.65 3.26 1.21
N LEU A 123 6.47 3.86 0.33
CA LEU A 123 6.00 4.72 -0.76
C LEU A 123 6.14 4.01 -2.11
N THR A 124 5.00 3.69 -2.72
CA THR A 124 4.95 3.02 -4.03
C THR A 124 4.61 4.02 -5.15
N LEU A 125 5.62 4.47 -5.89
CA LEU A 125 5.46 5.48 -6.92
C LEU A 125 4.94 4.84 -8.23
N GLY A 126 3.82 5.34 -8.75
CA GLY A 126 3.13 4.78 -9.92
C GLY A 126 3.61 5.37 -11.24
N SER A 127 3.51 6.70 -11.40
CA SER A 127 3.83 7.40 -12.65
C SER A 127 4.34 8.81 -12.39
N ALA A 128 5.34 9.25 -13.15
CA ALA A 128 5.76 10.65 -13.24
C ALA A 128 4.87 11.50 -14.18
N VAL A 129 3.92 10.88 -14.89
CA VAL A 129 2.91 11.62 -15.67
C VAL A 129 1.86 12.18 -14.72
N VAL A 130 1.57 13.48 -14.87
CA VAL A 130 0.60 14.20 -14.06
C VAL A 130 -0.48 14.84 -14.91
N TYR A 131 -1.59 15.18 -14.27
CA TYR A 131 -2.62 16.04 -14.82
C TYR A 131 -2.60 17.38 -14.08
N ARG A 132 -2.63 18.49 -14.82
CA ARG A 132 -2.76 19.84 -14.28
C ARG A 132 -4.12 20.39 -14.65
N HIS A 133 -4.84 20.94 -13.67
CA HIS A 133 -6.04 21.71 -13.95
C HIS A 133 -5.65 23.03 -14.60
N ILE A 134 -6.12 23.31 -15.81
CA ILE A 134 -5.63 24.40 -16.66
C ILE A 134 -5.83 25.76 -15.99
N GLU A 135 -7.02 26.03 -15.47
CA GLU A 135 -7.37 27.32 -14.86
C GLU A 135 -6.54 27.65 -13.61
N THR A 136 -6.24 26.64 -12.78
CA THR A 136 -5.54 26.86 -11.50
C THR A 136 -4.03 26.66 -11.62
N GLY A 137 -3.56 26.06 -12.72
CA GLY A 137 -2.17 25.66 -12.90
C GLY A 137 -1.69 24.56 -11.94
N LYS A 138 -2.57 23.99 -11.10
CA LYS A 138 -2.20 23.03 -10.06
C LYS A 138 -2.29 21.58 -10.56
N VAL A 139 -1.31 20.75 -10.18
CA VAL A 139 -1.38 19.30 -10.34
C VAL A 139 -2.54 18.73 -9.52
N VAL A 140 -3.29 17.81 -10.12
CA VAL A 140 -4.40 17.08 -9.49
C VAL A 140 -3.99 15.62 -9.27
N ALA A 141 -4.46 15.03 -8.17
CA ALA A 141 -4.30 13.60 -7.93
C ALA A 141 -5.29 12.77 -8.75
N ASN A 142 -6.50 13.29 -8.95
CA ASN A 142 -7.57 12.64 -9.69
C ASN A 142 -8.40 13.69 -10.44
N CYS A 143 -8.78 13.41 -11.69
CA CYS A 143 -9.62 14.30 -12.50
C CYS A 143 -11.12 14.11 -12.22
N HIS A 144 -11.50 13.11 -11.42
CA HIS A 144 -12.88 12.79 -11.03
C HIS A 144 -13.83 12.69 -12.21
N LYS A 145 -13.37 12.08 -13.32
CA LYS A 145 -14.10 11.96 -14.61
C LYS A 145 -14.74 13.27 -15.11
N MET A 146 -14.20 14.42 -14.70
CA MET A 146 -14.61 15.73 -15.22
C MET A 146 -14.17 15.87 -16.69
N PRO A 147 -14.75 16.81 -17.46
CA PRO A 147 -14.41 17.01 -18.86
C PRO A 147 -12.90 17.15 -19.07
N GLY A 148 -12.33 16.36 -19.99
CA GLY A 148 -10.88 16.28 -20.21
C GLY A 148 -10.23 17.62 -20.59
N GLN A 149 -10.98 18.52 -21.23
CA GLN A 149 -10.52 19.87 -21.61
C GLN A 149 -10.15 20.76 -20.42
N LEU A 150 -10.54 20.41 -19.19
CA LEU A 150 -10.14 21.12 -17.98
C LEU A 150 -8.71 20.78 -17.55
N PHE A 151 -8.12 19.72 -18.13
CA PHE A 151 -6.84 19.19 -17.70
C PHE A 151 -5.86 19.09 -18.84
N GLU A 152 -4.61 19.34 -18.50
CA GLU A 152 -3.46 19.08 -19.35
C GLU A 152 -2.64 17.94 -18.75
N LYS A 153 -2.31 16.95 -19.59
CA LYS A 153 -1.49 15.81 -19.20
C LYS A 153 -0.06 16.00 -19.71
N TYR A 154 0.93 15.88 -18.83
CA TYR A 154 2.34 15.98 -19.20
C TYR A 154 3.23 15.15 -18.27
N LEU A 155 4.45 14.86 -18.75
CA LEU A 155 5.49 14.26 -17.91
C LEU A 155 6.06 15.32 -16.97
N TYR A 156 6.00 15.09 -15.67
CA TYR A 156 6.51 16.05 -14.69
C TYR A 156 8.04 16.19 -14.81
N GLN A 157 8.51 17.42 -14.72
CA GLN A 157 9.93 17.73 -14.91
C GLN A 157 10.76 17.14 -13.76
N ILE A 158 11.88 16.50 -14.11
CA ILE A 158 12.66 15.68 -13.17
C ILE A 158 13.29 16.48 -12.02
N ASP A 159 13.77 17.71 -12.27
CA ASP A 159 14.32 18.57 -11.21
C ASP A 159 13.24 19.02 -10.22
N HIS A 160 12.05 19.41 -10.71
CA HIS A 160 10.91 19.71 -9.84
C HIS A 160 10.50 18.49 -9.00
N LEU A 161 10.49 17.30 -9.62
CA LEU A 161 10.20 16.06 -8.91
C LEU A 161 11.22 15.78 -7.80
N ARG A 162 12.52 15.95 -8.10
CA ARG A 162 13.61 15.79 -7.14
C ARG A 162 13.43 16.75 -5.97
N ASP A 163 13.11 18.01 -6.27
CA ASP A 163 12.91 19.06 -5.27
C ASP A 163 11.70 18.76 -4.36
N ASP A 164 10.58 18.35 -4.93
CA ASP A 164 9.38 17.98 -4.18
C ASP A 164 9.62 16.80 -3.25
N MET A 165 10.26 15.74 -3.75
CA MET A 165 10.57 14.57 -2.94
C MET A 165 11.62 14.86 -1.87
N THR A 166 12.62 15.68 -2.17
CA THR A 166 13.61 16.13 -1.17
C THR A 166 12.97 16.96 -0.07
N ARG A 167 12.04 17.87 -0.41
CA ARG A 167 11.25 18.61 0.57
C ARG A 167 10.38 17.68 1.41
N LEU A 168 9.71 16.71 0.79
CA LEU A 168 8.92 15.71 1.51
C LEU A 168 9.75 14.95 2.53
N LEU A 169 10.93 14.43 2.15
CA LEU A 169 11.81 13.71 3.08
C LEU A 169 12.24 14.59 4.26
N LYS A 170 12.56 15.88 4.03
CA LYS A 170 12.86 16.82 5.12
C LYS A 170 11.67 17.00 6.07
N THR A 171 10.46 17.12 5.52
CA THR A 171 9.22 17.22 6.31
C THR A 171 8.96 15.96 7.13
N LEU A 172 9.11 14.78 6.52
CA LEU A 172 8.97 13.48 7.19
C LEU A 172 9.98 13.33 8.32
N HIS A 173 11.26 13.62 8.06
CA HIS A 173 12.32 13.52 9.05
C HIS A 173 12.11 14.48 10.22
N LYS A 174 11.63 15.70 9.96
CA LYS A 174 11.28 16.67 11.00
C LYS A 174 10.12 16.17 11.88
N ALA A 175 9.11 15.54 11.27
CA ALA A 175 7.95 15.03 11.99
C ALA A 175 8.27 13.76 12.81
N ASN A 176 9.09 12.87 12.26
CA ASN A 176 9.49 11.62 12.90
C ASN A 176 10.93 11.25 12.50
N PRO A 177 11.95 11.62 13.29
CA PRO A 177 13.35 11.30 13.00
C PRO A 177 13.69 9.81 13.02
N LYS A 178 12.82 8.97 13.60
CA LYS A 178 13.01 7.50 13.66
C LYS A 178 12.41 6.78 12.46
N LEU A 179 11.55 7.44 11.69
CA LEU A 179 10.87 6.86 10.54
C LEU A 179 11.87 6.33 9.52
N LYS A 180 11.65 5.11 9.04
CA LYS A 180 12.37 4.54 7.90
C LYS A 180 11.47 4.58 6.67
N VAL A 181 11.99 5.06 5.55
CA VAL A 181 11.23 5.16 4.30
C VAL A 181 11.70 4.08 3.34
N VAL A 182 10.77 3.27 2.85
CA VAL A 182 11.02 2.27 1.80
C VAL A 182 10.35 2.76 0.52
N LEU A 183 11.16 3.24 -0.42
CA LEU A 183 10.71 3.64 -1.75
C LEU A 183 10.59 2.41 -2.63
N THR A 184 9.58 2.38 -3.49
CA THR A 184 9.48 1.39 -4.56
C THR A 184 8.80 2.00 -5.78
N VAL A 185 9.19 1.56 -6.98
CA VAL A 185 8.45 1.89 -8.20
C VAL A 185 7.44 0.79 -8.46
N SER A 186 6.20 1.18 -8.74
CA SER A 186 5.11 0.25 -8.96
C SER A 186 5.39 -0.64 -10.19
N PRO A 187 5.18 -1.96 -10.10
CA PRO A 187 5.27 -2.87 -11.24
C PRO A 187 4.11 -2.71 -12.24
N VAL A 188 3.04 -1.99 -11.88
CA VAL A 188 1.87 -1.77 -12.73
C VAL A 188 2.23 -0.88 -13.93
N ARG A 189 1.81 -1.29 -15.12
CA ARG A 189 2.06 -0.57 -16.37
C ARG A 189 1.03 0.54 -16.59
N HIS A 190 1.42 1.65 -17.21
CA HIS A 190 0.52 2.73 -17.61
C HIS A 190 0.40 2.77 -19.14
N THR A 191 -0.21 1.74 -19.73
CA THR A 191 -0.26 1.55 -21.20
C THR A 191 -1.29 2.43 -21.91
N ARG A 192 -2.28 2.99 -21.18
CA ARG A 192 -3.28 3.92 -21.72
C ARG A 192 -2.68 5.21 -22.28
N ASP A 193 -1.47 5.55 -21.85
CA ASP A 193 -0.67 6.58 -22.49
C ASP A 193 0.03 5.97 -23.71
N THR A 194 1.30 5.60 -23.58
CA THR A 194 2.05 4.79 -24.56
C THR A 194 3.11 3.97 -23.82
N LEU A 195 3.59 2.89 -24.43
CA LEU A 195 4.70 2.12 -23.86
C LEU A 195 5.99 2.95 -23.72
N PRO A 196 6.42 3.74 -24.73
CA PRO A 196 7.56 4.63 -24.57
C PRO A 196 7.40 5.63 -23.42
N LEU A 197 6.25 6.29 -23.30
CA LEU A 197 6.03 7.25 -22.22
C LEU A 197 5.98 6.57 -20.84
N ASN A 198 5.41 5.37 -20.75
CA ASN A 198 5.48 4.57 -19.52
C ASN A 198 6.94 4.29 -19.14
N GLN A 199 7.79 3.89 -20.08
CA GLN A 199 9.19 3.62 -19.78
C GLN A 199 9.96 4.87 -19.36
N VAL A 200 9.74 6.02 -20.01
CA VAL A 200 10.31 7.29 -19.57
C VAL A 200 9.84 7.63 -18.15
N SER A 201 8.54 7.50 -17.88
CA SER A 201 7.94 7.76 -16.57
C SER A 201 8.56 6.88 -15.47
N LYS A 202 8.64 5.56 -15.68
CA LYS A 202 9.25 4.62 -14.73
C LYS A 202 10.74 4.90 -14.55
N SER A 203 11.47 5.18 -15.63
CA SER A 203 12.90 5.52 -15.58
C SER A 203 13.15 6.80 -14.77
N THR A 204 12.33 7.84 -14.96
CA THR A 204 12.38 9.07 -14.14
C THR A 204 12.18 8.76 -12.67
N LEU A 205 11.17 7.96 -12.31
CA LEU A 205 10.94 7.56 -10.93
C LEU A 205 12.13 6.75 -10.37
N ARG A 206 12.76 5.90 -11.18
CA ARG A 206 13.94 5.13 -10.77
C ARG A 206 15.16 5.98 -10.52
N VAL A 207 15.44 6.96 -11.37
CA VAL A 207 16.51 7.94 -11.15
C VAL A 207 16.29 8.68 -9.82
N ILE A 208 15.10 9.24 -9.61
CA ILE A 208 14.78 9.99 -8.39
C ILE A 208 14.88 9.09 -7.14
N THR A 209 14.30 7.90 -7.17
CA THR A 209 14.36 6.99 -6.01
C THR A 209 15.79 6.55 -5.71
N HIS A 210 16.62 6.30 -6.72
CA HIS A 210 18.05 6.00 -6.53
C HIS A 210 18.78 7.17 -5.87
N GLU A 211 18.65 8.39 -6.40
CA GLU A 211 19.30 9.58 -5.83
C GLU A 211 18.91 9.77 -4.35
N LEU A 212 17.61 9.66 -4.02
CA LEU A 212 17.14 9.83 -2.65
C LEU A 212 17.73 8.80 -1.69
N THR A 213 17.96 7.55 -2.14
CA THR A 213 18.59 6.51 -1.30
C THR A 213 20.09 6.73 -1.09
N VAL A 214 20.81 7.29 -2.08
CA VAL A 214 22.23 7.57 -1.95
C VAL A 214 22.50 8.66 -0.91
N TRP A 215 21.63 9.67 -0.84
CA TRP A 215 21.82 10.83 0.02
C TRP A 215 21.16 10.71 1.40
N ASN A 216 20.41 9.63 1.68
CA ASN A 216 19.69 9.45 2.94
C ASN A 216 19.78 8.00 3.43
N ASP A 217 20.53 7.75 4.50
CA ASP A 217 20.77 6.43 5.10
C ASP A 217 19.51 5.76 5.71
N TRP A 218 18.49 6.56 6.03
CA TRP A 218 17.19 6.11 6.54
C TRP A 218 16.15 5.87 5.45
N VAL A 219 16.54 5.97 4.18
CA VAL A 219 15.72 5.71 3.00
C VAL A 219 16.30 4.52 2.25
N SER A 220 15.48 3.54 1.93
CA SER A 220 15.87 2.36 1.16
C SER A 220 14.98 2.16 -0.06
N TYR A 221 15.46 1.42 -1.05
CA TYR A 221 14.69 1.06 -2.24
C TYR A 221 14.37 -0.43 -2.27
N PHE A 222 13.10 -0.77 -2.48
CA PHE A 222 12.66 -2.13 -2.75
C PHE A 222 12.33 -2.30 -4.25
N PRO A 223 12.94 -3.25 -4.98
CA PRO A 223 12.90 -3.32 -6.44
C PRO A 223 11.69 -4.10 -7.00
N ALA A 224 10.47 -3.72 -6.60
CA ALA A 224 9.25 -4.39 -7.08
C ALA A 224 9.05 -4.27 -8.60
N TYR A 225 9.41 -3.12 -9.20
CA TYR A 225 9.33 -2.92 -10.64
C TYR A 225 10.28 -3.86 -11.39
N GLU A 226 11.55 -3.93 -10.98
CA GLU A 226 12.56 -4.80 -11.59
C GLU A 226 12.22 -6.28 -11.42
N LEU A 227 11.73 -6.69 -10.24
CA LEU A 227 11.20 -8.05 -10.03
C LEU A 227 10.11 -8.39 -11.05
N MET A 228 9.24 -7.43 -11.37
CA MET A 228 8.19 -7.67 -12.36
C MET A 228 8.71 -7.73 -13.80
N VAL A 229 9.58 -6.80 -14.19
CA VAL A 229 9.95 -6.65 -15.61
C VAL A 229 11.13 -7.52 -16.04
N ASP A 230 12.02 -7.89 -15.12
CA ASP A 230 13.23 -8.66 -15.42
C ASP A 230 13.16 -10.12 -14.95
N ASP A 231 12.56 -10.38 -13.79
CA ASP A 231 12.41 -11.73 -13.23
C ASP A 231 11.08 -12.38 -13.69
N LEU A 232 9.94 -11.71 -13.41
CA LEU A 232 8.59 -12.15 -13.77
C LEU A 232 8.14 -11.67 -15.17
N ARG A 233 9.05 -11.68 -16.14
CA ARG A 233 8.85 -11.02 -17.45
C ARG A 233 7.71 -11.59 -18.30
N ASP A 234 7.31 -12.85 -18.08
CA ASP A 234 6.29 -13.55 -18.87
C ASP A 234 4.86 -13.02 -18.61
N TYR A 235 4.03 -12.93 -19.65
CA TYR A 235 2.64 -12.49 -19.54
C TYR A 235 1.78 -13.35 -18.59
N ARG A 236 2.20 -14.58 -18.28
CA ARG A 236 1.57 -15.44 -17.26
C ARG A 236 1.53 -14.81 -15.85
N PHE A 237 2.32 -13.77 -15.61
CA PHE A 237 2.38 -13.04 -14.34
C PHE A 237 1.53 -11.77 -14.34
N TYR A 238 0.85 -11.47 -15.44
CA TYR A 238 -0.08 -10.35 -15.56
C TYR A 238 -1.52 -10.85 -15.45
N GLU A 239 -2.40 -9.96 -15.04
CA GLU A 239 -3.84 -10.12 -15.19
C GLU A 239 -4.24 -10.07 -16.67
N ALA A 240 -5.52 -10.39 -16.96
CA ALA A 240 -6.05 -10.41 -18.32
C ALA A 240 -5.90 -9.08 -19.09
N ASP A 241 -5.74 -7.96 -18.37
CA ASP A 241 -5.50 -6.65 -18.96
C ASP A 241 -4.05 -6.39 -19.41
N LEU A 242 -3.13 -7.32 -19.13
CA LEU A 242 -1.70 -7.26 -19.43
C LEU A 242 -0.99 -6.05 -18.81
N ILE A 243 -1.60 -5.43 -17.80
CA ILE A 243 -1.16 -4.20 -17.15
C ILE A 243 -0.82 -4.46 -15.69
N HIS A 244 -1.70 -5.12 -14.97
CA HIS A 244 -1.53 -5.39 -13.55
C HIS A 244 -0.83 -6.73 -13.35
N PRO A 245 0.08 -6.85 -12.36
CA PRO A 245 0.53 -8.15 -11.90
C PRO A 245 -0.63 -8.96 -11.34
N ASN A 246 -0.59 -10.28 -11.50
CA ASN A 246 -1.60 -11.17 -10.95
C ASN A 246 -1.24 -11.69 -9.55
N ALA A 247 -2.11 -12.51 -8.97
CA ALA A 247 -1.91 -13.07 -7.63
C ALA A 247 -0.55 -13.78 -7.46
N LEU A 248 -0.11 -14.56 -8.45
CA LEU A 248 1.18 -15.27 -8.41
C LEU A 248 2.35 -14.29 -8.36
N ALA A 249 2.30 -13.22 -9.16
CA ALA A 249 3.30 -12.16 -9.13
C ALA A 249 3.31 -11.41 -7.79
N HIS A 250 2.13 -11.11 -7.25
CA HIS A 250 2.00 -10.49 -5.94
C HIS A 250 2.59 -11.36 -4.81
N ASP A 251 2.33 -12.67 -4.83
CA ASP A 251 2.88 -13.61 -3.84
C ASP A 251 4.41 -13.69 -3.93
N TYR A 252 4.94 -13.73 -5.16
CA TYR A 252 6.38 -13.78 -5.40
C TYR A 252 7.08 -12.51 -4.91
N ILE A 253 6.57 -11.34 -5.30
CA ILE A 253 7.16 -10.05 -4.89
C ILE A 253 7.05 -9.87 -3.36
N PHE A 254 5.95 -10.31 -2.74
CA PHE A 254 5.83 -10.27 -1.28
C PHE A 254 6.83 -11.19 -0.58
N THR A 255 7.11 -12.37 -1.15
CA THR A 255 8.17 -13.27 -0.66
C THR A 255 9.54 -12.57 -0.73
N LYS A 256 9.88 -11.95 -1.86
CA LYS A 256 11.14 -11.18 -2.00
C LYS A 256 11.20 -9.97 -1.05
N LEU A 257 10.07 -9.32 -0.75
CA LEU A 257 9.97 -8.29 0.27
C LEU A 257 10.26 -8.87 1.67
N ALA A 258 9.68 -10.02 2.01
CA ALA A 258 9.91 -10.66 3.31
C ALA A 258 11.38 -11.06 3.50
N GLU A 259 12.02 -11.60 2.47
CA GLU A 259 13.43 -11.98 2.51
C GLU A 259 14.37 -10.78 2.78
N SER A 260 14.10 -9.67 2.09
CA SER A 260 14.93 -8.45 2.15
C SER A 260 14.61 -7.59 3.37
N ALA A 261 13.33 -7.41 3.70
CA ALA A 261 12.88 -6.39 4.63
C ALA A 261 12.44 -6.91 6.00
N PHE A 262 12.12 -8.20 6.18
CA PHE A 262 11.60 -8.69 7.46
C PHE A 262 12.70 -9.27 8.34
N ASP A 263 12.58 -9.07 9.65
CA ASP A 263 13.44 -9.73 10.62
C ASP A 263 13.13 -11.23 10.72
N THR A 264 13.94 -11.97 11.47
CA THR A 264 13.80 -13.43 11.59
C THR A 264 12.54 -13.82 12.36
N ASP A 265 12.15 -13.02 13.35
CA ASP A 265 10.99 -13.30 14.20
C ASP A 265 9.69 -13.11 13.42
N LEU A 266 9.58 -12.03 12.65
CA LEU A 266 8.45 -11.78 11.77
C LEU A 266 8.31 -12.85 10.69
N ARG A 267 9.43 -13.27 10.05
CA ARG A 267 9.39 -14.37 9.07
C ARG A 267 8.88 -15.67 9.70
N SER A 268 9.40 -16.04 10.87
CA SER A 268 8.92 -17.21 11.61
C SER A 268 7.45 -17.11 12.01
N PHE A 269 7.00 -15.90 12.39
CA PHE A 269 5.60 -15.65 12.69
C PHE A 269 4.71 -15.84 11.45
N ILE A 270 5.09 -15.29 10.30
CA ILE A 270 4.33 -15.38 9.05
C ILE A 270 4.10 -16.85 8.65
N ASP A 271 5.11 -17.71 8.76
CA ASP A 271 4.98 -19.15 8.47
C ASP A 271 3.97 -19.83 9.40
N LYS A 272 4.00 -19.50 10.70
CA LYS A 272 3.03 -20.03 11.67
C LYS A 272 1.63 -19.50 11.37
N TRP A 273 1.51 -18.22 11.07
CA TRP A 273 0.23 -17.57 10.77
C TRP A 273 -0.40 -18.12 9.49
N ALA A 274 0.39 -18.41 8.44
CA ALA A 274 -0.10 -19.00 7.20
C ALA A 274 -0.83 -20.32 7.43
N ASN A 275 -0.31 -21.18 8.32
CA ASN A 275 -0.95 -22.43 8.70
C ASN A 275 -2.29 -22.21 9.43
N VAL A 276 -2.33 -21.24 10.34
CA VAL A 276 -3.54 -20.87 11.09
C VAL A 276 -4.59 -20.25 10.16
N SER A 277 -4.19 -19.31 9.30
CA SER A 277 -5.06 -18.68 8.29
C SER A 277 -5.67 -19.71 7.34
N LYS A 278 -4.87 -20.68 6.85
CA LYS A 278 -5.37 -21.80 6.05
C LYS A 278 -6.39 -22.65 6.81
N SER A 279 -6.14 -22.88 8.10
CA SER A 279 -7.04 -23.64 8.98
C SER A 279 -8.36 -22.89 9.24
N LEU A 280 -8.31 -21.56 9.39
CA LEU A 280 -9.49 -20.70 9.51
C LEU A 280 -10.34 -20.68 8.23
N ALA A 281 -9.70 -20.71 7.06
CA ALA A 281 -10.37 -20.75 5.76
C ALA A 281 -10.95 -22.13 5.39
N HIS A 282 -10.52 -23.20 6.06
CA HIS A 282 -10.97 -24.55 5.78
C HIS A 282 -12.48 -24.71 5.99
N ARG A 283 -13.17 -25.19 4.96
CA ARG A 283 -14.60 -25.52 4.99
C ARG A 283 -14.76 -27.03 5.17
N PRO A 284 -15.21 -27.54 6.33
CA PRO A 284 -15.36 -28.97 6.55
C PRO A 284 -16.47 -29.56 5.67
N LEU A 285 -16.25 -30.77 5.16
CA LEU A 285 -17.30 -31.55 4.47
C LEU A 285 -18.40 -31.99 5.45
N TYR A 286 -18.02 -32.33 6.69
CA TYR A 286 -18.92 -32.76 7.77
C TYR A 286 -18.71 -31.88 9.00
N GLY A 287 -19.39 -30.73 9.02
CA GLY A 287 -19.21 -29.69 10.04
C GLY A 287 -19.51 -30.12 11.48
N ASN A 288 -20.38 -31.09 11.72
CA ASN A 288 -20.78 -31.48 13.08
C ASN A 288 -20.06 -32.73 13.60
N SER A 289 -19.05 -33.22 12.89
CA SER A 289 -18.34 -34.45 13.29
C SER A 289 -17.43 -34.24 14.50
N PRO A 290 -17.19 -35.27 15.34
CA PRO A 290 -16.20 -35.22 16.42
C PRO A 290 -14.80 -34.83 15.93
N ALA A 291 -14.44 -35.26 14.72
CA ALA A 291 -13.17 -34.89 14.08
C ALA A 291 -13.09 -33.38 13.81
N HIS A 292 -14.19 -32.74 13.39
CA HIS A 292 -14.22 -31.29 13.20
C HIS A 292 -14.13 -30.53 14.53
N GLN A 293 -14.79 -31.02 15.57
CA GLN A 293 -14.68 -30.43 16.92
C GLN A 293 -13.24 -30.48 17.44
N GLN A 294 -12.55 -31.63 17.31
CA GLN A 294 -11.13 -31.75 17.68
C GLN A 294 -10.22 -30.83 16.86
N PHE A 295 -10.50 -30.69 15.56
CA PHE A 295 -9.80 -29.73 14.70
C PHE A 295 -9.96 -28.30 15.19
N LEU A 296 -11.19 -27.87 15.51
CA LEU A 296 -11.46 -26.52 16.02
C LEU A 296 -10.83 -26.28 17.40
N ALA A 297 -10.84 -27.27 18.30
CA ALA A 297 -10.18 -27.17 19.60
C ALA A 297 -8.66 -26.98 19.46
N LYS A 298 -8.03 -27.70 18.52
CA LYS A 298 -6.61 -27.51 18.20
C LYS A 298 -6.33 -26.12 17.62
N LEU A 299 -7.19 -25.65 16.72
CA LEU A 299 -7.08 -24.31 16.14
C LEU A 299 -7.24 -23.21 17.20
N LEU A 300 -8.15 -23.39 18.14
CA LEU A 300 -8.35 -22.50 19.27
C LEU A 300 -7.07 -22.39 20.12
N ALA A 301 -6.48 -23.51 20.51
CA ALA A 301 -5.23 -23.53 21.28
C ALA A 301 -4.06 -22.84 20.54
N GLN A 302 -4.00 -22.97 19.21
CA GLN A 302 -3.01 -22.26 18.39
C GLN A 302 -3.24 -20.73 18.43
N LEU A 303 -4.48 -20.28 18.30
CA LEU A 303 -4.83 -18.87 18.38
C LEU A 303 -4.56 -18.29 19.77
N GLU A 304 -4.86 -19.03 20.84
CA GLU A 304 -4.55 -18.62 22.22
C GLU A 304 -3.05 -18.47 22.47
N ALA A 305 -2.21 -19.31 21.84
CA ALA A 305 -0.77 -19.15 21.90
C ALA A 305 -0.30 -17.90 21.16
N LEU A 306 -0.88 -17.61 19.99
CA LEU A 306 -0.54 -16.44 19.16
C LEU A 306 -1.08 -15.12 19.73
N SER A 307 -2.15 -15.15 20.52
CA SER A 307 -2.75 -13.96 21.14
C SER A 307 -1.80 -13.21 22.09
N LYS A 308 -0.74 -13.89 22.55
CA LYS A 308 0.33 -13.31 23.35
C LYS A 308 1.26 -12.39 22.55
N GLN A 309 1.24 -12.49 21.22
CA GLN A 309 2.13 -11.74 20.31
C GLN A 309 1.36 -10.75 19.45
N VAL A 310 0.15 -11.12 19.00
CA VAL A 310 -0.65 -10.32 18.07
C VAL A 310 -2.13 -10.35 18.43
N ASN A 311 -2.89 -9.37 17.94
CA ASN A 311 -4.34 -9.36 18.12
C ASN A 311 -5.02 -10.40 17.21
N VAL A 312 -5.62 -11.40 17.84
CA VAL A 312 -6.42 -12.47 17.20
C VAL A 312 -7.83 -12.58 17.78
N SER A 313 -8.35 -11.50 18.39
CA SER A 313 -9.64 -11.53 19.09
C SER A 313 -10.80 -11.88 18.15
N ALA A 314 -10.77 -11.37 16.92
CA ALA A 314 -11.78 -11.68 15.90
C ALA A 314 -11.75 -13.16 15.51
N GLU A 315 -10.57 -13.74 15.33
CA GLU A 315 -10.40 -15.15 14.98
C GLU A 315 -10.81 -16.08 16.13
N LEU A 316 -10.44 -15.73 17.36
CA LEU A 316 -10.89 -16.46 18.55
C LEU A 316 -12.43 -16.47 18.63
N ALA A 317 -13.07 -15.30 18.44
CA ALA A 317 -14.53 -15.20 18.45
C ALA A 317 -15.19 -16.00 17.32
N GLU A 318 -14.58 -16.05 16.13
CA GLU A 318 -15.05 -16.89 15.03
C GLU A 318 -14.95 -18.39 15.35
N VAL A 319 -13.82 -18.85 15.88
CA VAL A 319 -13.62 -20.27 16.21
C VAL A 319 -14.54 -20.71 17.36
N HIS A 320 -14.74 -19.87 18.38
CA HIS A 320 -15.72 -20.14 19.45
C HIS A 320 -17.13 -20.31 18.89
N ARG A 321 -17.59 -19.41 18.01
CA ARG A 321 -18.92 -19.54 17.37
C ARG A 321 -19.06 -20.82 16.55
N ARG A 322 -18.00 -21.26 15.87
CA ARG A 322 -17.98 -22.53 15.12
C ARG A 322 -18.10 -23.73 16.07
N LEU A 323 -17.38 -23.72 17.19
CA LEU A 323 -17.45 -24.77 18.21
C LEU A 323 -18.85 -24.88 18.82
N GLU A 324 -19.43 -23.77 19.26
CA GLU A 324 -20.79 -23.73 19.82
C GLU A 324 -21.82 -24.31 18.84
N LYS A 325 -21.75 -23.94 17.56
CA LYS A 325 -22.64 -24.46 16.53
C LYS A 325 -22.51 -25.98 16.34
N CYS A 326 -21.30 -26.52 16.45
CA CYS A 326 -21.05 -27.95 16.35
C CYS A 326 -21.59 -28.73 17.56
N MET A 327 -21.64 -28.11 18.73
CA MET A 327 -22.15 -28.75 19.95
C MET A 327 -23.68 -28.78 19.95
N MET A 328 -24.34 -27.69 19.54
CA MET A 328 -25.82 -27.61 19.48
C MET A 328 -26.48 -28.56 18.46
N HIS A 329 -25.72 -29.13 17.51
CA HIS A 329 -26.27 -30.12 16.55
C HIS A 329 -26.03 -31.57 16.97
N ASN A 330 -25.28 -31.79 18.05
CA ASN A 330 -24.98 -33.12 18.60
C ASN A 330 -25.76 -33.43 19.89
N GLU A 331 -26.60 -32.48 20.35
CA GLU A 331 -27.69 -32.67 21.31
C GLU A 331 -29.00 -32.88 20.56
#